data_AF-A0A7I9VJ03-F1
#
_entry.id   AF-A0A7I9VJ03-F1
#
_cell.length_a   1.000
_cell.length_b   1.000
_cell.length_c   1.000
_cell.angle_alpha   90.00
_cell.angle_beta   90.00
_cell.angle_gamma   90.00
#
_symmetry.space_group_name_H-M   'P 1'
#
loop_
_entity.id
_entity.type
_entity.pdbx_description
1 polymer ?
#
loop_
_entity_poly.entity_id
_entity_poly.type
_entity_poly.pdbx_seq_one_letter_code
_entity_poly.pdbx_strand_id
1 'polypeptide(L)'
;MTLLEAAQVGEVLSGVGTAAAVLVAAFGIRGWKRDRRRERRSEAAATGIVALTTACDALAGWTGAIAMKAHYLEGVGTGTGMIIERMADVMKQGRSATEEPLQQLRAAAALAVAYLTDEEAKTLRSALAIAPDVEKEHHEFMMNIVSIANPSLKHVAVFFDEFTDSIGRLRDEGVAALRPVARFDVD
;
A
#
# COMPACT_ATOMS: atom_id res chain seq x y z
N MET A 1 -56.60 -39.01 27.95
CA MET A 1 -55.17 -38.68 27.89
C MET A 1 -54.38 -39.95 28.00
N THR A 2 -53.90 -40.47 26.88
CA THR A 2 -53.08 -41.69 26.82
C THR A 2 -51.60 -41.30 26.81
N LEU A 3 -50.72 -42.15 27.36
CA LEU A 3 -49.27 -41.94 27.42
C LEU A 3 -48.62 -41.62 26.05
N LEU A 4 -49.29 -41.96 24.96
CA LEU A 4 -48.93 -41.63 23.57
C LEU A 4 -49.00 -40.13 23.26
N GLU A 5 -49.96 -39.39 23.81
CA GLU A 5 -50.08 -37.93 23.60
C GLU A 5 -48.98 -37.16 24.35
N ALA A 6 -48.55 -37.65 25.52
CA ALA A 6 -47.44 -37.07 26.28
C ALA A 6 -46.07 -37.33 25.63
N ALA A 7 -45.89 -38.48 24.97
CA ALA A 7 -44.67 -38.80 24.22
C ALA A 7 -44.51 -37.92 22.97
N GLN A 8 -45.60 -37.65 22.22
CA GLN A 8 -45.57 -36.75 21.06
C GLN A 8 -45.26 -35.30 21.45
N VAL A 9 -45.75 -34.82 22.60
CA VAL A 9 -45.42 -33.48 23.11
C VAL A 9 -43.95 -33.38 23.56
N GLY A 10 -43.39 -34.45 24.15
CA GLY A 10 -41.97 -34.53 24.52
C GLY A 10 -41.00 -34.56 23.33
N GLU A 11 -41.39 -35.23 22.24
CA GLU A 11 -40.57 -35.31 21.02
C GLU A 11 -40.57 -33.97 20.25
N VAL A 12 -41.73 -33.29 20.18
CA VAL A 12 -41.86 -31.95 19.58
C VAL A 12 -41.10 -30.90 20.40
N LEU A 13 -41.17 -30.94 21.75
CA LEU A 13 -40.41 -30.04 22.61
C LEU A 13 -38.89 -30.28 22.55
N SER A 14 -38.44 -31.54 22.42
CA SER A 14 -37.02 -31.84 22.25
C SER A 14 -36.49 -31.43 20.86
N GLY A 15 -37.31 -31.56 19.82
CA GLY A 15 -37.02 -31.09 18.45
C GLY A 15 -36.96 -29.57 18.33
N VAL A 16 -37.84 -28.84 19.02
CA VAL A 16 -37.80 -27.37 19.07
C VAL A 16 -36.59 -26.85 19.86
N GLY A 17 -36.23 -27.52 20.97
CA GLY A 17 -35.03 -27.19 21.74
C GLY A 17 -33.73 -27.42 20.96
N THR A 18 -33.64 -28.51 20.20
CA THR A 18 -32.48 -28.78 19.32
C THR A 18 -32.41 -27.83 18.13
N ALA A 19 -33.54 -27.49 17.50
CA ALA A 19 -33.57 -26.51 16.41
C ALA A 19 -33.17 -25.10 16.89
N ALA A 20 -33.64 -24.67 18.07
CA ALA A 20 -33.25 -23.40 18.68
C ALA A 20 -31.75 -23.37 19.03
N ALA A 21 -31.20 -24.46 19.59
CA ALA A 21 -29.78 -24.57 19.89
C ALA A 21 -28.91 -24.55 18.62
N VAL A 22 -29.35 -25.21 17.54
CA VAL A 22 -28.67 -25.17 16.24
C VAL A 22 -28.73 -23.77 15.62
N LEU A 23 -29.86 -23.07 15.73
CA LEU A 23 -29.97 -21.69 15.26
C LEU A 23 -29.05 -20.76 16.06
N VAL A 24 -29.03 -20.84 17.39
CA VAL A 24 -28.12 -20.05 18.24
C VAL A 24 -26.66 -20.37 17.94
N ALA A 25 -26.31 -21.64 17.75
CA ALA A 25 -24.96 -22.04 17.34
C ALA A 25 -24.63 -21.52 15.92
N ALA A 26 -25.57 -21.56 14.97
CA ALA A 26 -25.37 -21.06 13.61
C ALA A 26 -25.23 -19.52 13.57
N PHE A 27 -26.03 -18.80 14.36
CA PHE A 27 -25.93 -17.35 14.53
C PHE A 27 -24.65 -16.98 15.29
N GLY A 28 -24.25 -17.74 16.30
CA GLY A 28 -22.99 -17.57 17.03
C GLY A 28 -21.75 -17.82 16.16
N ILE A 29 -21.76 -18.86 15.34
CA ILE A 29 -20.70 -19.15 14.36
C ILE A 29 -20.66 -18.06 13.28
N ARG A 30 -21.81 -17.55 12.83
CA ARG A 30 -21.88 -16.41 11.88
C ARG A 30 -21.34 -15.12 12.50
N GLY A 31 -21.68 -14.83 13.75
CA GLY A 31 -21.15 -13.70 14.52
C GLY A 31 -19.64 -13.78 14.64
N TRP A 32 -19.13 -14.91 15.13
CA TRP A 32 -17.70 -15.16 15.26
C TRP A 32 -16.94 -15.04 13.92
N LYS A 33 -17.48 -15.59 12.83
CA LYS A 33 -16.89 -15.44 11.49
C LYS A 33 -16.91 -13.99 11.01
N ARG A 34 -17.94 -13.21 11.34
CA ARG A 34 -18.06 -11.80 10.97
C ARG A 34 -17.06 -10.93 11.73
N ASP A 35 -16.91 -11.18 13.03
CA ASP A 35 -15.97 -10.45 13.89
C ASP A 35 -14.54 -10.74 13.47
N ARG A 36 -14.21 -12.01 13.23
CA ARG A 36 -12.89 -12.41 12.73
C ARG A 36 -12.57 -11.85 11.35
N ARG A 37 -13.57 -11.65 10.49
CA ARG A 37 -13.38 -11.00 9.18
C ARG A 37 -13.17 -9.49 9.32
N ARG A 38 -13.86 -8.84 10.27
CA ARG A 38 -13.65 -7.42 10.60
C ARG A 38 -12.25 -7.18 11.17
N GLU A 39 -11.81 -8.04 12.09
CA GLU A 39 -10.45 -8.06 12.65
C GLU A 39 -9.40 -8.10 11.54
N ARG A 40 -9.48 -9.10 10.66
CA ARG A 40 -8.56 -9.23 9.51
C ARG A 40 -8.62 -8.06 8.54
N ARG A 41 -9.79 -7.46 8.32
CA ARG A 41 -9.95 -6.27 7.48
C ARG A 41 -9.22 -5.08 8.09
N SER A 42 -9.37 -4.85 9.40
CA SER A 42 -8.70 -3.76 10.10
C SER A 42 -7.18 -3.94 10.15
N GLU A 43 -6.71 -5.17 10.38
CA GLU A 43 -5.29 -5.53 10.39
C GLU A 43 -4.68 -5.34 8.99
N ALA A 44 -5.39 -5.76 7.94
CA ALA A 44 -4.96 -5.54 6.55
C ALA A 44 -4.87 -4.04 6.22
N ALA A 45 -5.82 -3.22 6.68
CA ALA A 45 -5.78 -1.78 6.49
C ALA A 45 -4.64 -1.12 7.28
N ALA A 46 -4.41 -1.50 8.54
CA ALA A 46 -3.31 -0.98 9.36
C ALA A 46 -1.94 -1.34 8.76
N THR A 47 -1.77 -2.60 8.35
CA THR A 47 -0.56 -3.07 7.65
C THR A 47 -0.37 -2.33 6.33
N GLY A 48 -1.46 -2.11 5.58
CA GLY A 48 -1.47 -1.33 4.35
C GLY A 48 -0.99 0.10 4.56
N ILE A 49 -1.48 0.78 5.61
CA ILE A 49 -1.06 2.15 5.95
C ILE A 49 0.44 2.21 6.24
N VAL A 50 0.95 1.30 7.08
CA VAL A 50 2.38 1.29 7.45
C VAL A 50 3.23 1.04 6.21
N ALA A 51 2.91 0.01 5.42
CA ALA A 51 3.69 -0.35 4.24
C ALA A 51 3.63 0.74 3.16
N LEU A 52 2.46 1.36 2.94
CA LEU A 52 2.29 2.49 2.03
C LEU A 52 3.16 3.68 2.46
N THR A 53 3.09 4.06 3.73
CA THR A 53 3.84 5.19 4.27
C THR A 53 5.34 4.96 4.11
N THR A 54 5.86 3.81 4.54
CA THR A 54 7.28 3.47 4.42
C THR A 54 7.75 3.45 2.96
N ALA A 55 6.96 2.88 2.05
CA ALA A 55 7.30 2.84 0.63
C ALA A 55 7.29 4.23 -0.01
N CYS A 56 6.25 5.04 0.26
CA CYS A 56 6.16 6.41 -0.23
C CYS A 56 7.28 7.29 0.32
N ASP A 57 7.63 7.17 1.61
CA ASP A 57 8.71 7.95 2.21
C ASP A 57 10.07 7.56 1.62
N ALA A 58 10.31 6.27 1.37
CA ALA A 58 11.53 5.81 0.69
C ALA A 58 11.62 6.31 -0.77
N LEU A 59 10.51 6.25 -1.51
CA LEU A 59 10.43 6.76 -2.89
C LEU A 59 10.58 8.28 -2.95
N ALA A 60 9.95 9.02 -2.04
CA ALA A 60 10.09 10.47 -1.91
C ALA A 60 11.54 10.86 -1.54
N GLY A 61 12.17 10.12 -0.63
CA GLY A 61 13.58 10.32 -0.28
C GLY A 61 14.51 10.09 -1.48
N TRP A 62 14.23 9.06 -2.28
CA TRP A 62 15.00 8.80 -3.50
C TRP A 62 14.82 9.89 -4.57
N THR A 63 13.59 10.24 -4.87
CA THR A 63 13.27 11.26 -5.90
C THR A 63 13.75 12.65 -5.49
N GLY A 64 13.62 13.02 -4.22
CA GLY A 64 14.23 14.23 -3.67
C GLY A 64 15.77 14.21 -3.73
N ALA A 65 16.42 13.06 -3.49
CA ALA A 65 17.87 12.95 -3.64
C ALA A 65 18.34 13.14 -5.09
N ILE A 66 17.53 12.70 -6.07
CA ILE A 66 17.76 12.96 -7.49
C ILE A 66 17.66 14.46 -7.77
N ALA A 67 16.58 15.12 -7.33
CA ALA A 67 16.38 16.55 -7.57
C ALA A 67 17.48 17.42 -6.95
N MET A 68 17.84 17.15 -5.68
CA MET A 68 18.95 17.83 -5.01
C MET A 68 20.28 17.64 -5.75
N LYS A 69 20.56 16.42 -6.24
CA LYS A 69 21.79 16.15 -6.99
C LYS A 69 21.81 16.91 -8.31
N ALA A 70 20.68 16.95 -9.03
CA ALA A 70 20.55 17.68 -10.29
C ALA A 70 20.78 19.20 -10.07
N HIS A 71 20.15 19.80 -9.06
CA HIS A 71 20.37 21.21 -8.68
C HIS A 71 21.82 21.51 -8.34
N TYR A 72 22.47 20.64 -7.56
CA TYR A 72 23.89 20.82 -7.23
C TYR A 72 24.76 20.83 -8.49
N LEU A 73 24.60 19.82 -9.36
CA LEU A 73 25.41 19.68 -10.58
C LEU A 73 25.18 20.84 -11.58
N GLU A 74 23.98 21.41 -11.63
CA GLU A 74 23.68 22.62 -12.39
C GLU A 74 24.48 23.81 -11.88
N GLY A 75 24.53 24.00 -10.55
CA GLY A 75 25.21 25.13 -9.92
C GLY A 75 26.74 25.12 -10.01
N VAL A 76 27.38 23.94 -10.11
CA VAL A 76 28.85 23.84 -10.12
C VAL A 76 29.47 23.76 -11.54
N GLY A 77 28.65 23.66 -12.59
CA GLY A 77 29.15 23.58 -13.97
C GLY A 77 30.01 22.33 -14.24
N THR A 78 29.53 21.16 -13.79
CA THR A 78 30.25 19.88 -13.93
C THR A 78 30.26 19.32 -15.36
N GLY A 79 31.37 18.70 -15.75
CA GLY A 79 31.46 17.97 -17.03
C GLY A 79 30.55 16.74 -17.09
N THR A 80 30.10 16.39 -18.30
CA THR A 80 29.10 15.32 -18.56
C THR A 80 29.45 13.97 -17.92
N GLY A 81 30.72 13.55 -17.92
CA GLY A 81 31.13 12.28 -17.31
C GLY A 81 30.88 12.23 -15.81
N MET A 82 31.11 13.34 -15.10
CA MET A 82 30.85 13.43 -13.66
C MET A 82 29.35 13.47 -13.36
N ILE A 83 28.55 14.12 -14.22
CA ILE A 83 27.08 14.11 -14.09
C ILE A 83 26.57 12.67 -14.17
N ILE A 84 27.01 11.92 -15.19
CA ILE A 84 26.61 10.52 -15.39
C ILE A 84 26.97 9.67 -14.17
N GLU A 85 28.22 9.74 -13.70
CA GLU A 85 28.69 8.95 -12.55
C GLU A 85 27.88 9.27 -11.29
N ARG A 86 27.73 10.55 -10.96
CA ARG A 86 27.03 10.99 -9.75
C ARG A 86 25.55 10.67 -9.76
N MET A 87 24.89 10.73 -10.92
CA MET A 87 23.49 10.36 -11.08
C MET A 87 23.30 8.84 -10.99
N ALA A 88 24.22 8.06 -11.57
CA ALA A 88 24.20 6.60 -11.46
C ALA A 88 24.36 6.12 -10.01
N ASP A 89 25.20 6.78 -9.22
CA ASP A 89 25.36 6.49 -7.78
C ASP A 89 24.04 6.71 -7.02
N VAL A 90 23.37 7.84 -7.25
CA VAL A 90 22.08 8.16 -6.60
C VAL A 90 21.03 7.11 -6.95
N MET A 91 21.01 6.60 -8.19
CA MET A 91 20.10 5.51 -8.57
C MET A 91 20.38 4.20 -7.88
N LYS A 92 21.66 3.83 -7.77
CA LYS A 92 22.04 2.61 -7.10
C LYS A 92 21.64 2.66 -5.63
N GLN A 93 21.88 3.79 -4.97
CA GLN A 93 21.50 4.00 -3.57
C GLN A 93 19.98 3.99 -3.41
N GLY A 94 19.25 4.69 -4.27
CA GLY A 94 17.79 4.74 -4.22
C GLY A 94 17.11 3.40 -4.44
N ARG A 95 17.56 2.60 -5.42
CA ARG A 95 17.06 1.22 -5.60
C ARG A 95 17.29 0.36 -4.38
N SER A 96 18.50 0.39 -3.83
CA SER A 96 18.82 -0.38 -2.63
C SER A 96 18.00 0.05 -1.42
N ALA A 97 17.69 1.35 -1.29
CA ALA A 97 16.90 1.89 -0.18
C ALA A 97 15.39 1.65 -0.32
N THR A 98 14.89 1.47 -1.54
CA THR A 98 13.45 1.29 -1.83
C THR A 98 13.03 -0.17 -1.95
N GLU A 99 13.98 -1.10 -2.15
CA GLU A 99 13.68 -2.51 -2.38
C GLU A 99 12.86 -3.16 -1.25
N GLU A 100 13.34 -3.09 -0.01
CA GLU A 100 12.64 -3.66 1.15
C GLU A 100 11.27 -2.99 1.38
N PRO A 101 11.15 -1.65 1.44
CA PRO A 101 9.85 -0.97 1.54
C PRO A 101 8.84 -1.41 0.48
N LEU A 102 9.28 -1.56 -0.78
CA LEU A 102 8.41 -2.02 -1.87
C LEU A 102 8.03 -3.50 -1.73
N GLN A 103 8.92 -4.36 -1.23
CA GLN A 103 8.56 -5.74 -0.90
C GLN A 103 7.49 -5.81 0.19
N GLN A 104 7.62 -5.00 1.25
CA GLN A 104 6.62 -4.90 2.31
C GLN A 104 5.27 -4.40 1.77
N LEU A 105 5.29 -3.39 0.88
CA LEU A 105 4.08 -2.90 0.22
C LEU A 105 3.41 -3.97 -0.67
N ARG A 106 4.18 -4.79 -1.39
CA ARG A 106 3.64 -5.92 -2.17
C ARG A 106 2.93 -6.94 -1.29
N ALA A 107 3.54 -7.29 -0.15
CA ALA A 107 2.94 -8.20 0.82
C ALA A 107 1.65 -7.62 1.41
N ALA A 108 1.65 -6.33 1.77
CA ALA A 108 0.47 -5.63 2.27
C ALA A 108 -0.64 -5.53 1.21
N ALA A 109 -0.31 -5.28 -0.06
CA ALA A 109 -1.27 -5.26 -1.16
C ALA A 109 -1.92 -6.64 -1.38
N ALA A 110 -1.16 -7.73 -1.26
CA ALA A 110 -1.70 -9.08 -1.35
C ALA A 110 -2.70 -9.38 -0.21
N LEU A 111 -2.40 -8.94 1.01
CA LEU A 111 -3.33 -9.02 2.15
C LEU A 111 -4.57 -8.14 1.93
N ALA A 112 -4.39 -6.93 1.41
CA ALA A 112 -5.48 -6.00 1.12
C ALA A 112 -6.47 -6.56 0.10
N VAL A 113 -6.00 -7.22 -0.97
CA VAL A 113 -6.88 -7.86 -1.96
C VAL A 113 -7.78 -8.94 -1.33
N ALA A 114 -7.31 -9.62 -0.28
CA ALA A 114 -8.09 -10.67 0.38
C ALA A 114 -9.19 -10.13 1.31
N TYR A 115 -9.03 -8.94 1.88
CA TYR A 115 -9.87 -8.46 2.99
C TYR A 115 -10.51 -7.07 2.80
N LEU A 116 -9.97 -6.23 1.92
CA LEU A 116 -10.45 -4.89 1.61
C LEU A 116 -11.33 -4.87 0.35
N THR A 117 -12.03 -3.76 0.11
CA THR A 117 -12.70 -3.52 -1.18
C THR A 117 -11.70 -3.13 -2.26
N ASP A 118 -12.10 -3.21 -3.52
CA ASP A 118 -11.23 -2.85 -4.64
C ASP A 118 -10.81 -1.37 -4.61
N GLU A 119 -11.72 -0.48 -4.18
CA GLU A 119 -11.43 0.94 -3.96
C GLU A 119 -10.41 1.17 -2.83
N GLU A 120 -10.54 0.46 -1.72
CA GLU A 120 -9.59 0.54 -0.60
C GLU A 120 -8.21 -0.02 -0.97
N ALA A 121 -8.16 -1.06 -1.80
CA ALA A 121 -6.91 -1.68 -2.26
C ALA A 121 -6.26 -0.94 -3.45
N LYS A 122 -6.99 -0.05 -4.14
CA LYS A 122 -6.52 0.66 -5.34
C LYS A 122 -5.28 1.50 -5.06
N THR A 123 -5.25 2.22 -3.94
CA THR A 123 -4.15 3.13 -3.56
C THR A 123 -2.84 2.38 -3.32
N LEU A 124 -2.90 1.18 -2.73
CA LEU A 124 -1.74 0.29 -2.56
C LEU A 124 -1.18 -0.19 -3.91
N ARG A 125 -2.06 -0.49 -4.88
CA ARG A 125 -1.65 -0.85 -6.25
C ARG A 125 -1.03 0.33 -6.99
N SER A 126 -1.63 1.51 -6.87
CA SER A 126 -1.09 2.74 -7.46
C SER A 126 0.30 3.06 -6.93
N ALA A 127 0.56 2.86 -5.62
CA ALA A 127 1.88 3.09 -5.04
C ALA A 127 2.94 2.10 -5.56
N LEU A 128 2.56 0.85 -5.81
CA LEU A 128 3.46 -0.14 -6.42
C LEU A 128 3.85 0.18 -7.86
N ALA A 129 3.00 0.91 -8.59
CA ALA A 129 3.28 1.32 -9.96
C ALA A 129 4.30 2.47 -10.05
N ILE A 130 4.51 3.24 -8.97
CA ILE A 130 5.41 4.40 -8.98
C ILE A 130 6.88 4.00 -9.14
N ALA A 131 7.33 2.94 -8.47
CA ALA A 131 8.74 2.54 -8.51
C ALA A 131 9.29 2.27 -9.93
N PRO A 132 8.63 1.46 -10.78
CA PRO A 132 9.07 1.28 -12.17
C PRO A 132 8.96 2.57 -13.01
N ASP A 133 8.01 3.47 -12.71
CA ASP A 133 7.91 4.77 -13.40
C ASP A 133 9.14 5.65 -13.08
N VAL A 134 9.58 5.71 -11.81
CA VAL A 134 10.80 6.41 -11.39
C VAL A 134 12.04 5.86 -12.11
N GLU A 135 12.17 4.53 -12.18
CA GLU A 135 13.29 3.88 -12.86
C GLU A 135 13.32 4.20 -14.35
N LYS A 136 12.16 4.17 -15.01
CA LYS A 136 12.02 4.45 -16.42
C LYS A 136 12.40 5.90 -16.75
N GLU A 137 11.83 6.86 -16.03
CA GLU A 137 12.07 8.29 -16.26
C GLU A 137 13.55 8.65 -16.02
N HIS A 138 14.17 8.07 -15.00
CA HIS A 138 15.60 8.26 -14.80
C HIS A 138 16.43 7.61 -15.93
N HIS A 139 16.07 6.42 -16.40
CA HIS A 139 16.78 5.78 -17.50
C HIS A 139 16.71 6.62 -18.78
N GLU A 140 15.53 7.14 -19.12
CA GLU A 140 15.34 8.06 -20.23
C GLU A 140 16.19 9.33 -20.06
N PHE A 141 16.26 9.88 -18.85
CA PHE A 141 17.14 10.99 -18.55
C PHE A 141 18.63 10.67 -18.78
N MET A 142 19.12 9.53 -18.28
CA MET A 142 20.51 9.13 -18.46
C MET A 142 20.88 8.95 -19.93
N MET A 143 19.97 8.37 -20.73
CA MET A 143 20.15 8.27 -22.17
C MET A 143 20.20 9.64 -22.85
N ASN A 144 19.36 10.59 -22.41
CA ASN A 144 19.34 11.95 -22.93
C ASN A 144 20.60 12.76 -22.57
N ILE A 145 21.19 12.58 -21.38
CA ILE A 145 22.48 13.18 -21.01
C ILE A 145 23.61 12.69 -21.94
N VAL A 146 23.62 11.40 -22.26
CA VAL A 146 24.66 10.79 -23.11
C VAL A 146 24.54 11.29 -24.56
N SER A 147 23.32 11.54 -25.02
CA SER A 147 23.02 11.94 -26.40
C SER A 147 23.19 13.45 -26.66
N ILE A 148 22.85 14.29 -25.66
CA ILE A 148 22.80 15.74 -25.82
C ILE A 148 23.91 16.33 -24.96
N ALA A 149 24.89 16.98 -25.59
CA ALA A 149 26.05 17.59 -24.92
C ALA A 149 25.71 18.72 -23.91
N ASN A 150 24.44 18.93 -23.58
CA ASN A 150 23.97 19.89 -22.59
C ASN A 150 22.61 19.45 -22.01
N PRO A 151 22.57 18.49 -21.07
CA PRO A 151 21.33 18.10 -20.41
C PRO A 151 20.78 19.27 -19.56
N SER A 152 19.49 19.58 -19.71
CA SER A 152 18.82 20.54 -18.81
C SER A 152 18.60 19.90 -17.44
N LEU A 153 19.63 19.94 -16.59
CA LEU A 153 19.56 19.50 -15.19
C LEU A 153 18.44 20.19 -14.41
N LYS A 154 18.09 21.41 -14.80
CA LYS A 154 16.96 22.16 -14.27
C LYS A 154 15.63 21.44 -14.46
N HIS A 155 15.36 20.94 -15.66
CA HIS A 155 14.10 20.23 -15.93
C HIS A 155 13.98 18.95 -15.13
N VAL A 156 15.11 18.28 -14.90
CA VAL A 156 15.19 17.04 -14.12
C VAL A 156 14.88 17.34 -12.67
N ALA A 157 15.49 18.38 -12.11
CA ALA A 157 15.24 18.79 -10.73
C ALA A 157 13.76 19.11 -10.51
N VAL A 158 13.18 19.95 -11.37
CA VAL A 158 11.74 20.30 -11.30
C VAL A 158 10.86 19.08 -11.44
N PHE A 159 11.15 18.19 -12.39
CA PHE A 159 10.37 16.96 -12.57
C PHE A 159 10.40 16.07 -11.33
N PHE A 160 11.57 15.83 -10.76
CA PHE A 160 11.70 14.97 -9.57
C PHE A 160 11.15 15.62 -8.30
N ASP A 161 11.16 16.96 -8.19
CA ASP A 161 10.46 17.68 -7.12
C ASP A 161 8.93 17.51 -7.23
N GLU A 162 8.35 17.74 -8.41
CA GLU A 162 6.92 17.54 -8.66
C GLU A 162 6.51 16.08 -8.43
N PHE A 163 7.38 15.15 -8.79
CA PHE A 163 7.18 13.72 -8.59
C PHE A 163 7.23 13.34 -7.09
N THR A 164 8.14 13.95 -6.32
CA THR A 164 8.21 13.83 -4.85
C THR A 164 6.91 14.28 -4.21
N ASP A 165 6.38 15.44 -4.62
CA ASP A 165 5.09 15.96 -4.14
C ASP A 165 3.93 15.03 -4.50
N SER A 166 3.95 14.47 -5.72
CA SER A 166 2.94 13.51 -6.17
C SER A 166 2.93 12.23 -5.31
N ILE A 167 4.11 11.72 -4.96
CA ILE A 167 4.26 10.58 -4.04
C ILE A 167 3.67 10.92 -2.66
N GLY A 168 3.97 12.12 -2.15
CA GLY A 168 3.41 12.61 -0.89
C GLY A 168 1.89 12.67 -0.90
N ARG A 169 1.28 13.19 -1.97
CA ARG A 169 -0.18 13.20 -2.14
C ARG A 169 -0.77 11.80 -2.18
N LEU A 170 -0.16 10.86 -2.92
CA LEU A 170 -0.64 9.48 -2.98
C LEU A 170 -0.61 8.81 -1.59
N ARG A 171 0.46 9.05 -0.82
CA ARG A 171 0.56 8.58 0.56
C ARG A 171 -0.60 9.11 1.39
N ASP A 172 -0.81 10.43 1.38
CA ASP A 172 -1.81 11.07 2.22
C ASP A 172 -3.24 10.65 1.84
N GLU A 173 -3.53 10.53 0.53
CA GLU A 173 -4.79 9.99 0.01
C GLU A 173 -5.02 8.53 0.43
N GLY A 174 -3.99 7.68 0.30
CA GLY A 174 -4.08 6.28 0.70
C GLY A 174 -4.24 6.10 2.20
N VAL A 175 -3.57 6.91 3.02
CA VAL A 175 -3.77 6.95 4.47
C VAL A 175 -5.18 7.38 4.80
N ALA A 176 -5.70 8.43 4.16
CA ALA A 176 -7.06 8.92 4.38
C ALA A 176 -8.12 7.85 4.02
N ALA A 177 -7.90 7.09 2.95
CA ALA A 177 -8.79 6.03 2.52
C ALA A 177 -8.79 4.81 3.46
N LEU A 178 -7.62 4.42 3.98
CA LEU A 178 -7.47 3.22 4.82
C LEU A 178 -7.71 3.49 6.31
N ARG A 179 -7.49 4.71 6.80
CA ARG A 179 -7.62 5.06 8.22
C ARG A 179 -9.00 4.75 8.84
N PRO A 180 -10.13 4.97 8.16
CA PRO A 180 -11.45 4.58 8.66
C PRO A 180 -11.60 3.06 8.84
N VAL A 181 -10.89 2.27 8.03
CA VAL A 181 -10.95 0.80 8.04
C VAL A 181 -10.00 0.20 9.07
N ALA A 182 -8.86 0.86 9.30
CA ALA A 182 -7.83 0.43 10.23
C ALA A 182 -8.20 0.62 11.71
N ARG A 183 -9.21 1.44 12.02
CA ARG A 183 -9.73 1.60 13.38
C ARG A 183 -10.75 0.50 13.68
N PHE A 184 -10.43 -0.36 14.65
CA PHE A 184 -11.48 -0.95 15.48
C PHE A 184 -12.03 0.18 16.34
N ASP A 185 -13.34 0.43 16.24
CA ASP A 185 -14.19 1.31 17.06
C ASP A 185 -13.45 2.23 18.05
N VAL A 186 -13.46 3.53 17.77
CA VAL A 186 -13.56 4.53 18.83
C VAL A 186 -14.96 5.09 18.68
N ASP A 187 -15.76 4.88 19.73
CA ASP A 187 -17.16 5.29 19.90
C ASP A 187 -17.53 6.66 19.30
#